data_AF-R1E6E9-F1
#
_entry.id   AF-R1E6E9-F1
#
_cell.length_a   1.000
_cell.length_b   1.000
_cell.length_c   1.000
_cell.angle_alpha   90.00
_cell.angle_beta   90.00
_cell.angle_gamma   90.00
#
_symmetry.space_group_name_H-M   'P 1'
#
loop_
_entity.id
_entity.type
_entity.pdbx_description
1 polymer ?
#
loop_
_entity_poly.entity_id
_entity_poly.type
_entity_poly.pdbx_seq_one_letter_code
_entity_poly.pdbx_strand_id
1 'polypeptide(L)'
;MPLYNLPSLGANQILDYKLPNINESVLAAIKNADNLVGVFDCISNADTYAHIGAILDGFRPTKVATVLHPPKEPTKSFEALMTVSYTIPIPPHDHVADAIWRKYVPEALAKGLLQAKPDPLVVGSGLEGIQSAMDRHKAGVSAQKVVVTL
;
A
#
# COMPACT_ATOMS: atom_id res chain seq x y z
N MET A 1 6.17 17.70 8.43
CA MET A 1 6.18 16.70 9.52
C MET A 1 5.61 15.41 8.98
N PRO A 2 6.24 14.23 9.18
CA PRO A 2 5.55 13.00 8.82
C PRO A 2 4.39 12.84 9.81
N LEU A 3 3.17 12.73 9.28
CA LEU A 3 1.93 12.69 10.05
C LEU A 3 1.76 11.38 10.87
N TYR A 4 2.66 10.39 10.73
CA TYR A 4 2.59 9.10 11.42
C TYR A 4 3.93 8.57 11.90
N ASN A 5 3.88 7.88 13.04
CA ASN A 5 4.92 6.98 13.52
C ASN A 5 4.89 5.67 12.72
N LEU A 6 5.38 5.67 11.47
CA LEU A 6 5.44 4.46 10.63
C LEU A 6 6.12 3.24 11.30
N PRO A 7 7.13 3.39 12.19
CA PRO A 7 7.68 2.27 12.95
C PRO A 7 6.65 1.57 13.83
N SER A 8 5.67 2.30 14.41
CA SER A 8 4.59 1.66 15.18
C SER A 8 3.60 0.88 14.30
N LEU A 9 3.71 1.00 12.97
CA LEU A 9 2.92 0.24 11.98
C LEU A 9 3.74 -0.86 11.31
N GLY A 10 4.95 -1.14 11.80
CA GLY A 10 5.78 -2.26 11.35
C GLY A 10 6.87 -1.90 10.33
N ALA A 11 7.08 -0.61 9.99
CA ALA A 11 8.18 -0.23 9.12
C ALA A 11 9.53 -0.31 9.87
N ASN A 12 10.46 -1.14 9.39
CA ASN A 12 11.81 -1.22 9.95
C ASN A 12 12.73 -0.08 9.49
N GLN A 13 12.53 0.41 8.26
CA GLN A 13 13.27 1.54 7.68
C GLN A 13 12.31 2.42 6.89
N ILE A 14 12.56 3.74 6.89
CA ILE A 14 11.73 4.75 6.23
C ILE A 14 12.66 5.65 5.44
N LEU A 15 12.39 5.80 4.16
CA LEU A 15 13.17 6.62 3.24
C LEU A 15 12.23 7.63 2.59
N ASP A 16 12.64 8.89 2.55
CA ASP A 16 11.90 9.92 1.82
C ASP A 16 12.12 9.70 0.32
N TYR A 17 11.03 9.46 -0.41
CA TYR A 17 11.06 9.23 -1.85
C TYR A 17 11.65 10.40 -2.64
N LYS A 18 11.76 11.59 -2.04
CA LYS A 18 12.39 12.78 -2.64
C LYS A 18 13.91 12.82 -2.50
N LEU A 19 14.53 11.86 -1.82
CA LEU A 19 15.98 11.80 -1.74
C LEU A 19 16.58 11.67 -3.14
N PRO A 20 17.60 12.49 -3.48
CA PRO A 20 18.21 12.45 -4.82
C PRO A 20 18.87 11.09 -5.13
N ASN A 21 19.26 10.35 -4.09
CA ASN A 21 19.87 9.03 -4.14
C ASN A 21 18.93 7.95 -3.55
N ILE A 22 17.62 8.07 -3.78
CA ILE A 22 16.63 7.15 -3.21
C ILE A 22 16.87 5.70 -3.64
N ASN A 23 17.26 5.46 -4.89
CA ASN A 23 17.50 4.10 -5.39
C ASN A 23 18.66 3.43 -4.65
N GLU A 24 19.78 4.12 -4.46
CA GLU A 24 20.92 3.60 -3.71
C GLU A 24 20.56 3.37 -2.24
N SER A 25 19.77 4.27 -1.67
CA SER A 25 19.33 4.18 -0.26
C SER A 25 18.43 2.96 -0.03
N VAL A 26 17.47 2.71 -0.92
CA VAL A 26 16.59 1.53 -0.86
C VAL A 26 17.41 0.25 -1.10
N LEU A 27 18.31 0.26 -2.08
CA LEU A 27 19.18 -0.88 -2.37
C LEU A 27 20.04 -1.28 -1.16
N ALA A 28 20.64 -0.29 -0.48
CA ALA A 28 21.40 -0.52 0.73
C ALA A 28 20.52 -1.09 1.86
N ALA A 29 19.30 -0.57 2.03
CA ALA A 29 18.35 -1.07 3.01
C ALA A 29 17.96 -2.53 2.78
N ILE A 30 17.70 -2.92 1.52
CA ILE A 30 17.32 -4.29 1.15
C ILE A 30 18.49 -5.27 1.26
N LYS A 31 19.72 -4.87 0.89
CA LYS A 31 20.91 -5.72 1.04
C LYS A 31 21.24 -6.06 2.50
N ASN A 32 20.82 -5.19 3.43
CA ASN A 32 20.96 -5.44 4.86
C ASN A 32 19.83 -6.33 5.43
N ALA A 33 18.82 -6.68 4.63
CA ALA A 33 17.73 -7.57 5.05
C ALA A 33 18.01 -9.01 4.63
N ASP A 34 17.57 -9.97 5.45
CA ASP A 34 17.90 -11.40 5.28
C ASP A 34 17.37 -12.01 3.96
N ASN A 35 16.31 -11.45 3.37
CA ASN A 35 15.81 -11.84 2.04
C ASN A 35 14.75 -10.85 1.50
N LEU A 36 14.85 -10.47 0.22
CA LEU A 36 13.77 -9.79 -0.50
C LEU A 36 12.76 -10.80 -1.06
N VAL A 37 11.52 -10.74 -0.59
CA VAL A 37 10.44 -11.65 -1.02
C VAL A 37 9.49 -11.05 -2.06
N GLY A 38 9.47 -9.73 -2.19
CA GLY A 38 8.60 -9.00 -3.11
C GLY A 38 8.55 -7.52 -2.84
N VAL A 39 7.88 -6.78 -3.72
CA VAL A 39 7.62 -5.34 -3.57
C VAL A 39 6.12 -5.10 -3.64
N PHE A 40 5.62 -4.17 -2.84
CA PHE A 40 4.24 -3.70 -2.92
C PHE A 40 4.23 -2.21 -3.28
N ASP A 41 3.82 -1.91 -4.51
CA ASP A 41 3.75 -0.55 -5.04
C ASP A 41 2.35 0.04 -4.85
N CYS A 42 2.23 0.93 -3.87
CA CYS A 42 0.98 1.61 -3.52
C CYS A 42 0.68 2.84 -4.39
N ILE A 43 1.54 3.19 -5.35
CA ILE A 43 1.38 4.35 -6.25
C ILE A 43 1.14 3.88 -7.69
N SER A 44 1.91 2.90 -8.16
CA SER A 44 1.71 2.19 -9.42
C SER A 44 1.68 3.11 -10.65
N ASN A 45 2.73 3.91 -10.84
CA ASN A 45 2.88 4.81 -11.98
C ASN A 45 4.24 4.61 -12.67
N ALA A 46 4.46 5.31 -13.79
CA ALA A 46 5.69 5.18 -14.58
C ALA A 46 6.97 5.47 -13.77
N ASP A 47 6.93 6.45 -12.88
CA ASP A 47 8.07 6.82 -12.04
C ASP A 47 8.40 5.71 -11.03
N THR A 48 7.39 5.17 -10.32
CA THR A 48 7.62 4.07 -9.38
C THR A 48 8.12 2.81 -10.08
N TYR A 49 7.63 2.52 -11.29
CA TYR A 49 8.14 1.41 -12.09
C TYR A 49 9.60 1.59 -12.50
N ALA A 50 10.01 2.81 -12.87
CA ALA A 50 11.40 3.11 -13.18
C ALA A 50 12.31 2.92 -11.96
N HIS A 51 11.90 3.42 -10.79
CA HIS A 51 12.63 3.24 -9.53
C HIS A 51 12.74 1.74 -9.15
N ILE A 52 11.63 1.01 -9.17
CA ILE A 52 11.60 -0.43 -8.85
C ILE A 52 12.50 -1.21 -9.81
N GLY A 53 12.44 -0.92 -11.11
CA GLY A 53 13.29 -1.57 -12.12
C GLY A 53 14.78 -1.34 -11.87
N ALA A 54 15.17 -0.11 -11.54
CA ALA A 54 16.55 0.25 -11.23
C ALA A 54 17.06 -0.37 -9.92
N ILE A 55 16.22 -0.43 -8.89
CA ILE A 55 16.57 -1.04 -7.59
C ILE A 55 16.73 -2.55 -7.71
N LEU A 56 15.85 -3.20 -8.49
CA LEU A 56 15.85 -4.65 -8.69
C LEU A 56 16.82 -5.09 -9.80
N ASP A 57 17.51 -4.17 -10.45
CA ASP A 57 18.56 -4.51 -11.39
C ASP A 57 19.70 -5.25 -10.65
N GLY A 58 20.07 -6.42 -11.15
CA GLY A 58 21.00 -7.33 -10.47
C GLY A 58 20.37 -8.26 -9.42
N PHE A 59 19.05 -8.23 -9.22
CA PHE A 59 18.31 -9.27 -8.50
C PHE A 59 17.71 -10.28 -9.48
N ARG A 60 17.31 -11.45 -8.96
CA ARG A 60 16.41 -12.34 -9.71
C ARG A 60 15.07 -11.62 -9.96
N PRO A 61 14.35 -11.97 -11.05
CA PRO A 61 12.99 -11.49 -11.27
C PRO A 61 12.16 -11.62 -9.99
N THR A 62 11.67 -10.48 -9.50
CA THR A 62 10.95 -10.36 -8.22
C THR A 62 9.50 -10.00 -8.47
N LYS A 63 8.58 -10.55 -7.68
CA LYS A 63 7.15 -10.22 -7.79
C LYS A 63 6.89 -8.82 -7.24
N VAL A 64 6.15 -8.02 -8.00
CA VAL A 64 5.71 -6.68 -7.63
C VAL A 64 4.19 -6.66 -7.63
N ALA A 65 3.58 -6.50 -6.47
CA ALA A 65 2.14 -6.28 -6.37
C ALA A 65 1.84 -4.80 -6.59
N THR A 66 0.94 -4.47 -7.51
CA THR A 66 0.55 -3.10 -7.86
C THR A 66 -0.91 -2.84 -7.51
N VAL A 67 -1.26 -1.59 -7.22
CA VAL A 67 -2.66 -1.16 -6.96
C VAL A 67 -3.32 -0.52 -8.18
N LEU A 68 -2.55 -0.22 -9.24
CA LEU A 68 -3.04 0.16 -10.57
C LEU A 68 -2.48 -0.77 -11.65
N HIS A 69 -2.82 -0.49 -12.91
CA HIS A 69 -2.38 -1.29 -14.05
C HIS A 69 -0.85 -1.39 -14.11
N PRO A 70 -0.31 -2.61 -14.32
CA PRO A 70 1.13 -2.83 -14.42
C PRO A 70 1.71 -2.15 -15.68
N PRO A 71 3.05 -2.07 -15.80
CA PRO A 71 3.69 -1.67 -17.05
C PRO A 71 3.14 -2.46 -18.24
N LYS A 72 2.90 -1.78 -19.36
CA LYS A 72 2.44 -2.44 -20.60
C LYS A 72 3.52 -3.34 -21.19
N GLU A 73 4.76 -2.87 -21.12
CA GLU A 73 5.92 -3.60 -21.62
C GLU A 73 6.48 -4.51 -20.52
N PRO A 74 6.88 -5.74 -20.85
CA PRO A 74 7.56 -6.62 -19.92
C PRO A 74 8.81 -5.97 -19.33
N THR A 75 9.04 -6.17 -18.05
CA THR A 75 10.28 -5.72 -17.40
C THR A 75 11.24 -6.89 -17.24
N LYS A 76 12.55 -6.61 -17.28
CA LYS A 76 13.57 -7.63 -17.09
C LYS A 76 13.78 -7.99 -15.62
N SER A 77 13.54 -7.03 -14.73
CA SER A 77 13.89 -7.12 -13.31
C SER A 77 12.72 -7.58 -12.42
N PHE A 78 11.47 -7.47 -12.90
CA PHE A 78 10.30 -7.81 -12.08
C PHE A 78 9.05 -8.26 -12.86
N GLU A 79 8.20 -8.99 -12.14
CA GLU A 79 6.89 -9.43 -12.60
C GLU A 79 5.81 -8.65 -11.85
N ALA A 80 5.16 -7.71 -12.52
CA ALA A 80 4.09 -6.91 -11.92
C ALA A 80 2.73 -7.60 -12.04
N LEU A 81 2.04 -7.69 -10.91
CA LEU A 81 0.69 -8.26 -10.81
C LEU A 81 -0.23 -7.24 -10.15
N MET A 82 -1.29 -6.87 -10.84
CA MET A 82 -2.31 -5.98 -10.29
C MET A 82 -3.14 -6.70 -9.23
N THR A 83 -3.25 -6.08 -8.06
CA THR A 83 -4.02 -6.59 -6.94
C THR A 83 -5.47 -6.15 -7.09
N VAL A 84 -6.34 -7.07 -7.54
CA VAL A 84 -7.78 -6.81 -7.72
C VAL A 84 -8.57 -7.39 -6.57
N SER A 85 -9.11 -6.54 -5.68
CA SER A 85 -9.79 -7.00 -4.47
C SER A 85 -11.16 -7.63 -4.72
N TYR A 86 -11.87 -7.20 -5.78
CA TYR A 86 -13.23 -7.66 -6.08
C TYR A 86 -13.30 -9.10 -6.61
N THR A 87 -12.17 -9.72 -6.97
CA THR A 87 -12.12 -11.12 -7.41
C THR A 87 -11.96 -12.12 -6.26
N ILE A 88 -11.45 -11.66 -5.10
CA ILE A 88 -11.21 -12.50 -3.92
C ILE A 88 -12.50 -13.20 -3.40
N PRO A 89 -13.68 -12.56 -3.31
CA PRO A 89 -14.88 -13.24 -2.80
C PRO A 89 -15.55 -14.19 -3.79
N ILE A 90 -14.93 -14.47 -4.95
CA ILE A 90 -15.48 -15.31 -6.01
C ILE A 90 -14.71 -16.65 -6.06
N PRO A 91 -15.36 -17.80 -6.32
CA PRO A 91 -14.67 -19.07 -6.49
C PRO A 91 -13.54 -19.00 -7.54
N PRO A 92 -12.39 -19.66 -7.30
CA PRO A 92 -12.10 -20.57 -6.17
C PRO A 92 -11.52 -19.86 -4.93
N HIS A 93 -11.54 -18.53 -4.86
CA HIS A 93 -10.84 -17.74 -3.83
C HIS A 93 -11.74 -17.28 -2.68
N ASP A 94 -13.03 -17.57 -2.74
CA ASP A 94 -14.05 -17.22 -1.74
C ASP A 94 -13.65 -17.61 -0.30
N HIS A 95 -13.03 -18.78 -0.13
CA HIS A 95 -12.50 -19.22 1.17
C HIS A 95 -11.42 -18.28 1.74
N VAL A 96 -10.64 -17.60 0.90
CA VAL A 96 -9.65 -16.60 1.31
C VAL A 96 -10.34 -15.33 1.79
N ALA A 97 -11.37 -14.86 1.07
CA ALA A 97 -12.15 -13.70 1.51
C ALA A 97 -12.78 -13.95 2.88
N ASP A 98 -13.36 -15.13 3.11
CA ASP A 98 -13.96 -15.51 4.38
C ASP A 98 -12.92 -15.56 5.52
N ALA A 99 -11.76 -16.18 5.27
CA ALA A 99 -10.68 -16.23 6.25
C ALA A 99 -10.17 -14.82 6.63
N ILE A 100 -10.04 -13.92 5.66
CA ILE A 100 -9.54 -12.55 5.89
C ILE A 100 -10.62 -11.70 6.57
N TRP A 101 -11.79 -11.53 5.95
CA TRP A 101 -12.76 -10.50 6.33
C TRP A 101 -13.71 -10.93 7.46
N ARG A 102 -14.02 -12.22 7.59
CA ARG A 102 -14.91 -12.71 8.66
C ARG A 102 -14.15 -13.16 9.91
N LYS A 103 -12.89 -13.58 9.78
CA LYS A 103 -12.09 -14.12 10.89
C LYS A 103 -10.93 -13.19 11.25
N TYR A 104 -9.93 -13.07 10.37
CA TYR A 104 -8.68 -12.39 10.72
C TYR A 104 -8.87 -10.90 11.02
N VAL A 105 -9.50 -10.12 10.13
CA VAL A 105 -9.62 -8.67 10.27
C VAL A 105 -10.37 -8.27 11.55
N PRO A 106 -11.57 -8.81 11.86
CA PRO A 106 -12.27 -8.48 13.11
C PRO A 106 -11.47 -8.83 14.35
N GLU A 107 -10.87 -10.02 14.41
CA GLU A 107 -10.07 -10.45 15.56
C GLU A 107 -8.79 -9.63 15.72
N ALA A 108 -8.09 -9.34 14.62
CA ALA A 108 -6.85 -8.57 14.63
C ALA A 108 -7.10 -7.13 15.04
N LEU A 109 -8.22 -6.52 14.63
CA LEU A 109 -8.64 -5.19 15.10
C LEU A 109 -8.94 -5.22 16.61
N ALA A 110 -9.71 -6.19 17.08
CA ALA A 110 -10.04 -6.33 18.50
C ALA A 110 -8.79 -6.54 19.39
N LYS A 111 -7.78 -7.25 18.87
CA LYS A 111 -6.50 -7.52 19.55
C LYS A 111 -5.45 -6.41 19.33
N GLY A 112 -5.73 -5.41 18.49
CA GLY A 112 -4.77 -4.36 18.13
C GLY A 112 -3.60 -4.82 17.23
N LEU A 113 -3.64 -6.05 16.72
CA LEU A 113 -2.67 -6.58 15.75
C LEU A 113 -2.83 -5.92 14.37
N LEU A 114 -4.05 -5.52 14.04
CA LEU A 114 -4.37 -4.64 12.94
C LEU A 114 -4.89 -3.32 13.51
N GLN A 115 -4.42 -2.19 13.00
CA GLN A 115 -4.90 -0.87 13.40
C GLN A 115 -5.65 -0.23 12.25
N ALA A 116 -6.81 0.37 12.54
CA ALA A 116 -7.55 1.18 11.58
C ALA A 116 -6.78 2.49 11.33
N LYS A 117 -5.84 2.44 10.38
CA LYS A 117 -4.98 3.55 9.98
C LYS A 117 -5.12 3.83 8.47
N PRO A 118 -4.86 5.06 8.01
CA PRO A 118 -4.53 6.24 8.81
C PRO A 118 -5.70 6.70 9.72
N ASP A 119 -5.38 7.55 10.69
CA ASP A 119 -6.36 8.18 11.58
C ASP A 119 -7.47 8.89 10.78
N PRO A 120 -8.70 8.83 11.31
CA PRO A 120 -9.84 9.41 10.65
C PRO A 120 -9.78 10.94 10.68
N LEU A 121 -10.15 11.55 9.56
CA LEU A 121 -10.56 12.93 9.47
C LEU A 121 -12.09 12.93 9.31
N VAL A 122 -12.80 13.14 10.42
CA VAL A 122 -14.26 13.21 10.42
C VAL A 122 -14.69 14.55 9.86
N VAL A 123 -15.52 14.54 8.82
CA VAL A 123 -15.92 15.75 8.07
C VAL A 123 -17.43 16.01 8.08
N GLY A 124 -18.19 15.16 8.76
CA GLY A 124 -19.64 15.30 8.89
C GLY A 124 -20.29 14.03 9.43
N SER A 125 -21.61 14.11 9.59
CA SER A 125 -22.49 13.00 9.96
C SER A 125 -23.60 12.86 8.92
N GLY A 126 -24.22 11.67 8.85
CA GLY A 126 -25.36 11.41 7.98
C GLY A 126 -25.01 11.38 6.49
N LEU A 127 -25.99 11.06 5.65
CA LEU A 127 -25.79 10.96 4.20
C LEU A 127 -25.51 12.33 3.56
N GLU A 128 -26.00 13.41 4.17
CA GLU A 128 -25.75 14.80 3.79
C GLU A 128 -24.27 15.17 3.82
N GLY A 129 -23.47 14.52 4.67
CA GLY A 129 -22.03 14.75 4.78
C GLY A 129 -21.20 14.16 3.63
N ILE A 130 -21.78 13.29 2.80
CA ILE A 130 -21.03 12.56 1.76
C ILE A 130 -20.42 13.51 0.72
N GLN A 131 -21.17 14.51 0.25
CA GLN A 131 -20.64 15.41 -0.78
C GLN A 131 -19.43 16.19 -0.27
N SER A 132 -19.53 16.77 0.93
CA SER A 132 -18.41 17.48 1.56
C SER A 132 -17.20 16.56 1.81
N ALA A 133 -17.43 15.29 2.13
CA ALA A 133 -16.37 14.30 2.26
C ALA A 133 -15.66 14.01 0.94
N MET A 134 -16.41 13.87 -0.15
CA MET A 134 -15.85 13.68 -1.48
C MET A 134 -15.05 14.89 -1.94
N ASP A 135 -15.54 16.10 -1.70
CA ASP A 135 -14.83 17.34 -2.02
C ASP A 135 -13.53 17.44 -1.21
N ARG A 136 -13.57 17.11 0.08
CA ARG A 136 -12.37 17.09 0.94
C ARG A 136 -11.34 16.07 0.45
N HIS A 137 -11.78 14.87 0.08
CA HIS A 137 -10.91 13.82 -0.46
C HIS A 137 -10.25 14.26 -1.77
N LYS A 138 -11.02 14.87 -2.68
CA LYS A 138 -10.54 15.35 -3.98
C LYS A 138 -9.53 16.49 -3.85
N ALA A 139 -9.66 17.35 -2.83
CA ALA A 139 -8.67 18.38 -2.52
C ALA A 139 -7.32 17.80 -2.03
N GLY A 140 -7.23 16.49 -1.80
CA GLY A 140 -6.05 15.80 -1.33
C GLY A 140 -5.98 15.74 0.20
N VAL A 141 -5.71 14.56 0.74
CA VAL A 141 -5.44 14.33 2.16
C VAL A 141 -4.08 13.66 2.28
N SER A 142 -3.31 14.03 3.30
CA SER A 142 -2.03 13.38 3.57
C SER A 142 -2.21 12.49 4.78
N ALA A 143 -2.06 11.18 4.56
CA ALA A 143 -2.15 10.16 5.60
C ALA A 143 -3.37 10.35 6.54
N GLN A 144 -4.56 10.63 6.01
CA GLN A 144 -5.79 10.68 6.80
C GLN A 144 -6.90 9.99 6.02
N LYS A 145 -7.79 9.30 6.73
CA LYS A 145 -8.97 8.69 6.11
C LYS A 145 -10.14 9.64 6.29
N VAL A 146 -10.68 10.18 5.21
CA VAL A 146 -11.92 10.99 5.29
C VAL A 146 -13.07 10.08 5.73
N VAL A 147 -13.78 10.45 6.79
CA VAL A 147 -14.87 9.67 7.39
C VAL A 147 -16.11 10.54 7.57
N VAL A 148 -17.26 9.97 7.24
CA VAL A 148 -18.58 10.48 7.61
C VAL A 148 -19.15 9.52 8.64
N THR A 149 -19.58 10.05 9.79
CA THR A 149 -20.24 9.23 10.82
C THR A 149 -21.72 9.04 10.49
N LEU A 150 -22.33 8.00 11.05
CA LEU A 150 -23.76 7.75 10.92
C LEU A 150 -24.50 8.22 12.17
#